data_AF-A0A4Q7VCA1-F1
#
_entry.id   AF-A0A4Q7VCA1-F1
#
_cell.length_a   1.000
_cell.length_b   1.000
_cell.length_c   1.000
_cell.angle_alpha   90.00
_cell.angle_beta   90.00
_cell.angle_gamma   90.00
#
_symmetry.space_group_name_H-M   'P 1'
#
loop_
_entity.id
_entity.type
_entity.pdbx_description
1 polymer ?
#
loop_
_entity_poly.entity_id
_entity_poly.type
_entity_poly.pdbx_seq_one_letter_code
_entity_poly.pdbx_strand_id
1 'polypeptide(L)'
;MSKFISFSLIFLFSLTLSAQNINQEDEQGRKQGYWENTTPMGRKIYAGNFKDGYPEGEMLRYHDNGALKAHLLFSNKGKNAKAKLYNTYGQLAASGNYTNKKKDSLWQYFDKNEQILIQEYYVDGKKDGLSTYYYPNSQEYETYEYKNNLKHGKWIRYNRSGKKIISAHYLNGKLNNAFTTYYNNGIIKIDGFYKNGKRHEKWIFYTPKGQINKTIIYTMGVANNQDEIDAIQQRELDAMEANKNKDIDPEHYIENPTEYLMKQRRK
;
A
#
# COMPACT_ATOMS: atom_id res chain seq x y z
N MET A 1 38.50 -0.15 78.10
CA MET A 1 39.30 -0.85 77.09
C MET A 1 38.56 -0.83 75.77
N SER A 2 39.21 -0.25 74.76
CA SER A 2 38.95 -0.20 73.30
C SER A 2 37.52 0.03 72.77
N LYS A 3 37.28 1.24 72.23
CA LYS A 3 36.22 1.53 71.23
C LYS A 3 36.79 1.23 69.84
N PHE A 4 36.19 0.32 69.10
CA PHE A 4 36.52 0.10 67.67
C PHE A 4 35.79 1.16 66.83
N ILE A 5 36.56 2.01 66.15
CA ILE A 5 36.07 2.93 65.12
C ILE A 5 36.07 2.13 63.81
N SER A 6 34.88 1.82 63.28
CA SER A 6 34.72 1.24 61.95
C SER A 6 34.89 2.35 60.91
N PHE A 7 35.99 2.31 60.15
CA PHE A 7 36.15 3.13 58.96
C PHE A 7 35.44 2.43 57.79
N SER A 8 34.24 2.88 57.45
CA SER A 8 33.60 2.52 56.19
C SER A 8 34.35 3.20 55.04
N LEU A 9 35.16 2.41 54.32
CA LEU A 9 35.82 2.82 53.09
C LEU A 9 34.74 2.97 52.00
N ILE A 10 34.30 4.19 51.73
CA ILE A 10 33.40 4.50 50.62
C ILE A 10 34.24 4.37 49.34
N PHE A 11 34.09 3.24 48.64
CA PHE A 11 34.54 3.10 47.26
C PHE A 11 33.66 3.99 46.37
N LEU A 12 34.14 5.20 46.10
CA LEU A 12 33.66 6.04 45.01
C LEU A 12 34.00 5.33 43.69
N PHE A 13 33.07 4.55 43.16
CA PHE A 13 33.09 4.14 41.76
C PHE A 13 32.92 5.41 40.93
N SER A 14 34.03 5.96 40.44
CA SER A 14 34.01 6.96 39.39
C SER A 14 33.43 6.28 38.14
N LEU A 15 32.20 6.63 37.79
CA LEU A 15 31.67 6.40 36.45
C LEU A 15 32.50 7.26 35.49
N THR A 16 33.63 6.72 35.05
CA THR A 16 34.28 7.24 33.86
C THR A 16 33.32 6.97 32.72
N LEU A 17 32.63 8.01 32.25
CA LEU A 17 32.12 8.04 30.88
C LEU A 17 33.35 7.85 29.98
N SER A 18 33.67 6.59 29.67
CA SER A 18 34.58 6.30 28.57
C SER A 18 33.92 6.90 27.34
N ALA A 19 34.59 7.89 26.73
CA ALA A 19 34.17 8.40 25.44
C ALA A 19 34.01 7.20 24.52
N GLN A 20 32.77 6.91 24.11
CA GLN A 20 32.54 5.78 23.23
C GLN A 20 33.29 6.05 21.93
N ASN A 21 34.34 5.27 21.66
CA ASN A 21 35.11 5.42 20.43
C ASN A 21 34.17 5.17 19.25
N ILE A 22 33.98 6.21 18.43
CA ILE A 22 33.09 6.19 17.26
C ILE A 22 33.89 5.73 16.04
N ASN A 23 33.24 5.03 15.11
CA ASN A 23 33.80 4.64 13.81
C ASN A 23 35.08 3.80 13.92
N GLN A 24 35.06 2.78 14.78
CA GLN A 24 36.21 1.90 14.99
C GLN A 24 36.19 0.70 14.03
N GLU A 25 37.38 0.27 13.61
CA GLU A 25 37.61 -0.94 12.83
C GLU A 25 38.54 -1.90 13.58
N ASP A 26 38.40 -3.20 13.32
CA ASP A 26 39.37 -4.20 13.80
C ASP A 26 40.60 -4.31 12.88
N GLU A 27 41.54 -5.20 13.23
CA GLU A 27 42.78 -5.44 12.46
C GLU A 27 42.51 -5.89 11.01
N GLN A 28 41.32 -6.40 10.70
CA GLN A 28 40.90 -6.79 9.36
C GLN A 28 40.11 -5.69 8.64
N GLY A 29 40.01 -4.49 9.21
CA GLY A 29 39.25 -3.36 8.65
C GLY A 29 37.74 -3.50 8.79
N ARG A 30 37.25 -4.40 9.67
CA ARG A 30 35.80 -4.60 9.84
C ARG A 30 35.27 -3.64 10.90
N LYS A 31 34.12 -3.03 10.61
CA LYS A 31 33.44 -2.10 11.52
C LYS A 31 33.06 -2.76 12.86
N GLN A 32 33.40 -2.08 13.95
CA GLN A 32 33.08 -2.47 15.31
C GLN A 32 32.45 -1.30 16.08
N GLY A 33 31.55 -1.61 17.01
CA GLY A 33 30.95 -0.66 17.93
C GLY A 33 30.03 0.36 17.23
N TYR A 34 29.93 1.55 17.83
CA TYR A 34 29.04 2.60 17.34
C TYR A 34 29.68 3.37 16.19
N TRP A 35 28.89 3.59 15.14
CA TRP A 35 29.27 4.30 13.94
C TRP A 35 28.33 5.46 13.67
N GLU A 36 28.90 6.55 13.18
CA GLU A 36 28.18 7.73 12.74
C GLU A 36 28.78 8.24 11.42
N ASN A 37 27.91 8.48 10.45
CA ASN A 37 28.27 9.07 9.17
C ASN A 37 27.51 10.38 8.98
N THR A 38 28.22 11.45 8.62
CA THR A 38 27.70 12.80 8.46
C THR A 38 28.08 13.37 7.10
N THR A 39 27.31 14.33 6.63
CA THR A 39 27.67 15.19 5.49
C THR A 39 28.86 16.10 5.86
N PRO A 40 29.55 16.72 4.88
CA PRO A 40 30.61 17.70 5.17
C PRO A 40 30.14 18.89 6.04
N MET A 41 28.84 19.21 6.01
CA MET A 41 28.22 20.25 6.84
C MET A 41 27.79 19.73 8.23
N GLY A 42 28.17 18.51 8.61
CA GLY A 42 27.90 17.91 9.92
C GLY A 42 26.52 17.29 10.10
N ARG A 43 25.64 17.32 9.08
CA ARG A 43 24.31 16.67 9.19
C ARG A 43 24.44 15.15 9.18
N LYS A 44 23.77 14.46 10.11
CA LYS A 44 23.79 12.99 10.17
C LYS A 44 23.14 12.36 8.95
N ILE A 45 23.80 11.35 8.38
CA ILE A 45 23.28 10.47 7.31
C ILE A 45 22.76 9.18 7.96
N TYR A 46 23.57 8.57 8.82
CA TYR A 46 23.16 7.43 9.65
C TYR A 46 23.98 7.34 10.93
N ALA A 47 23.43 6.64 11.91
CA ALA A 47 24.11 6.23 13.13
C ALA A 47 23.66 4.81 13.52
N GLY A 48 24.55 3.98 14.06
CA GLY A 48 24.17 2.64 14.51
C GLY A 48 25.35 1.77 14.90
N ASN A 49 25.08 0.57 15.41
CA ASN A 49 26.12 -0.34 15.88
C ASN A 49 26.49 -1.38 14.82
N PHE A 50 27.77 -1.75 14.83
CA PHE A 50 28.35 -2.80 14.01
C PHE A 50 29.10 -3.81 14.87
N LYS A 51 29.07 -5.07 14.44
CA LYS A 51 29.86 -6.16 14.99
C LYS A 51 30.38 -7.02 13.85
N ASP A 52 31.70 -7.20 13.80
CA ASP A 52 32.40 -7.97 12.75
C ASP A 52 32.06 -7.49 11.34
N GLY A 53 31.85 -6.18 11.16
CA GLY A 53 31.48 -5.57 9.90
C GLY A 53 29.99 -5.64 9.55
N TYR A 54 29.17 -6.32 10.35
CA TYR A 54 27.72 -6.42 10.13
C TYR A 54 26.97 -5.43 11.03
N PRO A 55 25.90 -4.77 10.53
CA PRO A 55 25.04 -3.97 11.41
C PRO A 55 24.34 -4.89 12.43
N GLU A 56 24.32 -4.45 13.69
CA GLU A 56 23.72 -5.17 14.81
C GLU A 56 22.95 -4.20 15.70
N GLY A 57 21.75 -4.58 16.12
CA GLY A 57 20.91 -3.71 16.94
C GLY A 57 20.41 -2.50 16.18
N GLU A 58 20.35 -1.35 16.86
CA GLU A 58 19.75 -0.13 16.32
C GLU A 58 20.62 0.51 15.23
N MET A 59 19.95 0.93 14.16
CA MET A 59 20.47 1.74 13.08
C MET A 59 19.43 2.81 12.71
N LEU A 60 19.82 4.07 12.87
CA LEU A 60 19.05 5.25 12.52
C LEU A 60 19.58 5.82 11.21
N ARG A 61 18.68 6.23 10.33
CA ARG A 61 18.99 6.97 9.09
C ARG A 61 18.18 8.23 9.07
N TYR A 62 18.73 9.28 8.46
CA TYR A 62 18.11 10.60 8.44
C TYR A 62 17.83 11.07 7.01
N HIS A 63 16.85 11.94 6.87
CA HIS A 63 16.59 12.72 5.65
C HIS A 63 17.54 13.92 5.60
N ASP A 64 17.63 14.58 4.45
CA ASP A 64 18.53 15.72 4.24
C ASP A 64 18.17 16.95 5.12
N ASN A 65 16.91 17.02 5.55
CA ASN A 65 16.41 18.01 6.50
C ASN A 65 16.70 17.65 7.98
N GLY A 66 17.37 16.52 8.25
CA GLY A 66 17.69 16.03 9.58
C GLY A 66 16.59 15.23 10.28
N ALA A 67 15.39 15.12 9.70
CA ALA A 67 14.33 14.29 10.25
C ALA A 67 14.72 12.80 10.19
N LEU A 68 14.27 12.01 11.16
CA LEU A 68 14.45 10.56 11.13
C LEU A 68 13.77 10.01 9.88
N LYS A 69 14.47 9.17 9.13
CA LYS A 69 14.02 8.52 7.89
C LYS A 69 13.71 7.04 8.11
N ALA A 70 14.58 6.37 8.86
CA ALA A 70 14.41 4.96 9.18
C ALA A 70 15.00 4.65 10.54
N HIS A 71 14.26 3.87 11.33
CA HIS A 71 14.77 3.15 12.48
C HIS A 71 14.73 1.65 12.13
N LEU A 72 15.91 1.05 12.03
CA LEU A 72 16.11 -0.36 11.70
C LEU A 72 16.71 -1.07 12.92
N LEU A 73 16.12 -2.19 13.31
CA LEU A 73 16.66 -3.09 14.33
C LEU A 73 17.22 -4.33 13.67
N PHE A 74 18.53 -4.36 13.45
CA PHE A 74 19.25 -5.45 12.80
C PHE A 74 19.52 -6.62 13.75
N SER A 75 19.44 -7.82 13.21
CA SER A 75 19.78 -9.07 13.88
C SER A 75 20.33 -10.09 12.88
N ASN A 76 20.85 -11.21 13.38
CA ASN A 76 21.38 -12.30 12.56
C ASN A 76 22.44 -11.83 11.56
N LYS A 77 23.49 -11.14 12.06
CA LYS A 77 24.58 -10.56 11.25
C LYS A 77 24.06 -9.69 10.10
N GLY A 78 23.13 -8.80 10.42
CA GLY A 78 22.52 -7.86 9.47
C GLY A 78 21.58 -8.49 8.43
N LYS A 79 21.30 -9.81 8.48
CA LYS A 79 20.38 -10.46 7.55
C LYS A 79 18.93 -10.06 7.80
N ASN A 80 18.55 -9.90 9.06
CA ASN A 80 17.19 -9.57 9.45
C ASN A 80 17.13 -8.14 9.98
N ALA A 81 16.07 -7.40 9.63
CA ALA A 81 15.83 -6.08 10.21
C ALA A 81 14.35 -5.82 10.41
N LYS A 82 13.95 -5.40 11.62
CA LYS A 82 12.63 -4.78 11.82
C LYS A 82 12.75 -3.30 11.46
N ALA A 83 11.84 -2.79 10.64
CA ALA A 83 11.91 -1.43 10.11
C ALA A 83 10.70 -0.59 10.53
N LYS A 84 10.99 0.65 10.95
CA LYS A 84 10.04 1.76 10.98
C LYS A 84 10.57 2.86 10.07
N LEU A 85 9.75 3.30 9.12
CA LEU A 85 10.09 4.30 8.12
C LEU A 85 9.25 5.54 8.34
N TYR A 86 9.88 6.70 8.22
CA TYR A 86 9.27 7.99 8.54
C TYR A 86 9.39 8.93 7.35
N ASN A 87 8.38 9.78 7.15
CA ASN A 87 8.44 10.82 6.11
C ASN A 87 9.34 12.00 6.56
N THR A 88 9.50 13.00 5.70
CA THR A 88 10.33 14.19 5.98
C THR A 88 9.80 15.06 7.12
N TYR A 89 8.54 14.87 7.54
CA TYR A 89 7.92 15.53 8.69
C TYR A 89 8.06 14.70 9.99
N GLY A 90 8.74 13.55 9.94
CA GLY A 90 8.91 12.66 11.09
C GLY A 90 7.70 11.77 11.41
N GLN A 91 6.68 11.74 10.56
CA GLN A 91 5.50 10.90 10.76
C GLN A 91 5.78 9.47 10.29
N LEU A 92 5.28 8.48 11.02
CA LEU A 92 5.40 7.07 10.64
C LEU A 92 4.68 6.83 9.31
N ALA A 93 5.43 6.43 8.30
CA ALA A 93 4.91 6.19 6.95
C ALA A 93 4.73 4.70 6.66
N ALA A 94 5.62 3.84 7.19
CA ALA A 94 5.54 2.40 7.01
C ALA A 94 6.29 1.63 8.10
N SER A 95 5.90 0.38 8.32
CA SER A 95 6.63 -0.56 9.15
C SER A 95 6.56 -1.98 8.58
N GLY A 96 7.56 -2.81 8.92
CA GLY A 96 7.60 -4.20 8.47
C GLY A 96 8.95 -4.84 8.73
N ASN A 97 9.18 -6.00 8.12
CA ASN A 97 10.42 -6.76 8.29
C ASN A 97 11.19 -6.85 6.97
N TYR A 98 12.51 -6.90 7.09
CA TYR A 98 13.43 -7.29 6.03
C TYR A 98 14.13 -8.59 6.41
N THR A 99 14.22 -9.50 5.45
CA THR A 99 15.04 -10.72 5.50
C THR A 99 15.95 -10.71 4.28
N ASN A 100 17.26 -10.87 4.48
CA ASN A 100 18.28 -10.75 3.43
C ASN A 100 18.14 -9.49 2.57
N LYS A 101 17.91 -8.34 3.22
CA LYS A 101 17.70 -7.02 2.59
C LYS A 101 16.44 -6.90 1.70
N LYS A 102 15.54 -7.88 1.72
CA LYS A 102 14.28 -7.87 0.98
C LYS A 102 13.09 -7.81 1.94
N LYS A 103 12.00 -7.14 1.55
CA LYS A 103 10.77 -7.10 2.36
C LYS A 103 10.26 -8.51 2.62
N ASP A 104 9.79 -8.75 3.83
CA ASP A 104 9.36 -10.07 4.26
C ASP A 104 8.23 -9.96 5.29
N SER A 105 7.35 -10.96 5.32
CA SER A 105 6.16 -11.00 6.17
C SER A 105 5.24 -9.77 5.96
N LEU A 106 4.52 -9.35 6.99
CA LEU A 106 3.61 -8.21 6.94
C LEU A 106 4.35 -6.87 6.87
N TRP A 107 3.92 -6.05 5.92
CA TRP A 107 4.22 -4.62 5.82
C TRP A 107 2.95 -3.81 5.99
N GLN A 108 3.04 -2.72 6.74
CA GLN A 108 1.95 -1.79 7.01
C GLN A 108 2.36 -0.39 6.57
N TYR A 109 1.41 0.36 6.03
CA TYR A 109 1.60 1.74 5.59
C TYR A 109 0.51 2.61 6.20
N PHE A 110 0.89 3.82 6.61
CA PHE A 110 0.08 4.66 7.47
C PHE A 110 -0.20 6.02 6.82
N ASP A 111 -1.31 6.64 7.21
CA ASP A 111 -1.60 8.03 6.88
C ASP A 111 -0.93 9.01 7.86
N LYS A 112 -1.19 10.31 7.67
CA LYS A 112 -0.65 11.37 8.53
C LYS A 112 -1.15 11.33 9.99
N ASN A 113 -2.21 10.58 10.27
CA ASN A 113 -2.81 10.38 11.59
C ASN A 113 -2.45 9.00 12.16
N GLU A 114 -1.46 8.32 11.57
CA GLU A 114 -1.01 6.97 11.95
C GLU A 114 -2.08 5.87 11.79
N GLN A 115 -3.12 6.11 10.98
CA GLN A 115 -4.09 5.07 10.62
C GLN A 115 -3.56 4.21 9.48
N ILE A 116 -3.84 2.90 9.54
CA ILE A 116 -3.41 1.96 8.49
C ILE A 116 -4.18 2.24 7.20
N LEU A 117 -3.45 2.51 6.13
CA LEU A 117 -3.99 2.63 4.77
C LEU A 117 -3.85 1.33 3.98
N ILE A 118 -2.76 0.61 4.22
CA ILE A 118 -2.38 -0.55 3.42
C ILE A 118 -1.70 -1.59 4.33
N GLN A 119 -2.09 -2.85 4.17
CA GLN A 119 -1.37 -4.03 4.65
C GLN A 119 -0.99 -4.91 3.47
N GLU A 120 0.25 -5.39 3.43
CA GLU A 120 0.77 -6.23 2.34
C GLU A 120 1.67 -7.33 2.92
N TYR A 121 1.46 -8.57 2.50
CA TYR A 121 2.35 -9.68 2.84
C TYR A 121 3.41 -9.89 1.76
N TYR A 122 4.65 -10.15 2.21
CA TYR A 122 5.81 -10.38 1.36
C TYR A 122 6.53 -11.68 1.71
N VAL A 123 7.09 -12.33 0.68
CA VAL A 123 8.06 -13.42 0.81
C VAL A 123 9.19 -13.15 -0.18
N ASP A 124 10.44 -13.12 0.30
CA ASP A 124 11.63 -12.84 -0.51
C ASP A 124 11.49 -11.56 -1.38
N GLY A 125 10.92 -10.50 -0.81
CA GLY A 125 10.75 -9.21 -1.48
C GLY A 125 9.61 -9.15 -2.50
N LYS A 126 8.85 -10.22 -2.68
CA LYS A 126 7.69 -10.28 -3.57
C LYS A 126 6.41 -10.32 -2.75
N LYS A 127 5.37 -9.61 -3.19
CA LYS A 127 4.03 -9.73 -2.63
C LYS A 127 3.56 -11.18 -2.76
N ASP A 128 3.25 -11.80 -1.64
CA ASP A 128 2.79 -13.18 -1.56
C ASP A 128 1.89 -13.30 -0.32
N GLY A 129 0.62 -13.60 -0.56
CA GLY A 129 -0.45 -13.52 0.44
C GLY A 129 -1.39 -12.33 0.23
N LEU A 130 -2.11 -11.97 1.30
CA LEU A 130 -3.16 -10.95 1.26
C LEU A 130 -2.56 -9.54 1.13
N SER A 131 -3.24 -8.67 0.39
CA SER A 131 -3.04 -7.22 0.46
C SER A 131 -4.38 -6.56 0.72
N THR A 132 -4.46 -5.75 1.77
CA THR A 132 -5.68 -5.07 2.21
C THR A 132 -5.47 -3.56 2.16
N TYR A 133 -6.41 -2.86 1.56
CA TYR A 133 -6.46 -1.41 1.46
C TYR A 133 -7.64 -0.91 2.28
N TYR A 134 -7.47 0.21 2.96
CA TYR A 134 -8.45 0.77 3.87
C TYR A 134 -8.92 2.15 3.45
N TYR A 135 -10.16 2.47 3.78
CA TYR A 135 -10.66 3.84 3.78
C TYR A 135 -10.06 4.65 4.95
N PRO A 136 -10.14 5.99 4.91
CA PRO A 136 -9.71 6.84 6.03
C PRO A 136 -10.47 6.63 7.35
N ASN A 137 -11.57 5.86 7.35
CA ASN A 137 -12.28 5.46 8.56
C ASN A 137 -11.87 4.04 9.03
N SER A 138 -10.74 3.52 8.54
CA SER A 138 -10.20 2.19 8.83
C SER A 138 -11.08 1.00 8.40
N GLN A 139 -12.15 1.22 7.63
CA GLN A 139 -12.91 0.13 7.01
C GLN A 139 -12.18 -0.40 5.77
N GLU A 140 -12.30 -1.71 5.51
CA GLU A 140 -11.75 -2.30 4.30
C GLU A 140 -12.34 -1.64 3.05
N TYR A 141 -11.47 -1.18 2.17
CA TYR A 141 -11.80 -0.69 0.85
C TYR A 141 -11.70 -1.82 -0.18
N GLU A 142 -10.60 -2.57 -0.14
CA GLU A 142 -10.27 -3.55 -1.16
C GLU A 142 -9.25 -4.57 -0.68
N THR A 143 -9.43 -5.84 -1.07
CA THR A 143 -8.50 -6.93 -0.77
C THR A 143 -8.10 -7.68 -2.03
N TYR A 144 -6.82 -8.08 -2.11
CA TYR A 144 -6.28 -8.92 -3.18
C TYR A 144 -5.43 -10.03 -2.59
N GLU A 145 -5.52 -11.22 -3.16
CA GLU A 145 -4.51 -12.27 -2.95
C GLU A 145 -3.42 -12.17 -4.03
N TYR A 146 -2.17 -12.25 -3.60
CA TYR A 146 -0.99 -12.26 -4.45
C TYR A 146 -0.21 -13.56 -4.30
N LYS A 147 0.47 -13.95 -5.37
CA LYS A 147 1.51 -14.97 -5.37
C LYS A 147 2.65 -14.51 -6.26
N ASN A 148 3.86 -14.41 -5.72
CA ASN A 148 5.03 -13.93 -6.46
C ASN A 148 4.80 -12.62 -7.26
N ASN A 149 4.27 -11.58 -6.62
CA ASN A 149 3.87 -10.28 -7.22
C ASN A 149 2.70 -10.30 -8.21
N LEU A 150 2.12 -11.47 -8.53
CA LEU A 150 0.96 -11.57 -9.42
C LEU A 150 -0.31 -11.73 -8.60
N LYS A 151 -1.39 -11.04 -8.99
CA LYS A 151 -2.72 -11.30 -8.41
C LYS A 151 -3.10 -12.76 -8.67
N HIS A 152 -3.40 -13.50 -7.62
CA HIS A 152 -3.67 -14.93 -7.67
C HIS A 152 -4.57 -15.30 -6.50
N GLY A 153 -5.83 -15.62 -6.78
CA GLY A 153 -6.85 -15.87 -5.78
C GLY A 153 -7.93 -14.78 -5.78
N LYS A 154 -8.53 -14.54 -4.61
CA LYS A 154 -9.71 -13.67 -4.50
C LYS A 154 -9.37 -12.18 -4.60
N TRP A 155 -10.28 -11.42 -5.21
CA TRP A 155 -10.34 -9.96 -5.16
C TRP A 155 -11.71 -9.53 -4.65
N ILE A 156 -11.74 -8.67 -3.64
CA ILE A 156 -12.98 -8.12 -3.09
C ILE A 156 -12.85 -6.61 -3.00
N ARG A 157 -13.92 -5.88 -3.37
CA ARG A 157 -14.04 -4.45 -3.11
C ARG A 157 -15.30 -4.17 -2.30
N TYR A 158 -15.17 -3.27 -1.33
CA TYR A 158 -16.26 -2.81 -0.48
C TYR A 158 -16.56 -1.33 -0.75
N ASN A 159 -17.73 -0.88 -0.34
CA ASN A 159 -18.06 0.54 -0.27
C ASN A 159 -17.76 1.10 1.14
N ARG A 160 -17.97 2.41 1.33
CA ARG A 160 -17.77 3.12 2.61
C ARG A 160 -18.71 2.69 3.75
N SER A 161 -19.67 1.80 3.51
CA SER A 161 -20.50 1.21 4.57
C SER A 161 -20.09 -0.24 4.89
N GLY A 162 -18.98 -0.72 4.32
CA GLY A 162 -18.48 -2.08 4.49
C GLY A 162 -19.22 -3.14 3.67
N LYS A 163 -20.14 -2.74 2.78
CA LYS A 163 -20.84 -3.70 1.91
C LYS A 163 -19.99 -4.03 0.70
N LYS A 164 -19.93 -5.31 0.37
CA LYS A 164 -19.26 -5.78 -0.85
C LYS A 164 -19.95 -5.21 -2.09
N ILE A 165 -19.16 -4.66 -3.00
CA ILE A 165 -19.61 -4.17 -4.31
C ILE A 165 -18.99 -4.93 -5.48
N ILE A 166 -17.86 -5.61 -5.26
CA ILE A 166 -17.22 -6.50 -6.24
C ILE A 166 -16.66 -7.74 -5.53
N SER A 167 -16.82 -8.90 -6.15
CA SER A 167 -16.13 -10.15 -5.85
C SER A 167 -15.62 -10.74 -7.15
N ALA A 168 -14.35 -11.13 -7.21
CA ALA A 168 -13.78 -11.73 -8.39
C ALA A 168 -12.62 -12.66 -8.02
N HIS A 169 -12.15 -13.43 -9.01
CA HIS A 169 -10.96 -14.26 -8.87
C HIS A 169 -9.93 -13.90 -9.95
N TYR A 170 -8.66 -13.93 -9.55
CA TYR A 170 -7.51 -13.82 -10.43
C TYR A 170 -6.75 -15.15 -10.48
N LEU A 171 -6.18 -15.44 -11.64
CA LEU A 171 -5.20 -16.49 -11.84
C LEU A 171 -4.02 -15.88 -12.61
N ASN A 172 -2.85 -15.84 -11.97
CA ASN A 172 -1.60 -15.35 -12.56
C ASN A 172 -1.74 -13.97 -13.23
N GLY A 173 -2.36 -13.03 -12.52
CA GLY A 173 -2.53 -11.64 -12.95
C GLY A 173 -3.74 -11.37 -13.84
N LYS A 174 -4.48 -12.41 -14.27
CA LYS A 174 -5.66 -12.25 -15.14
C LYS A 174 -6.94 -12.64 -14.40
N LEU A 175 -8.04 -11.94 -14.64
CA LEU A 175 -9.35 -12.35 -14.13
C LEU A 175 -9.69 -13.75 -14.66
N ASN A 176 -10.13 -14.62 -13.76
CA ASN A 176 -10.42 -16.01 -14.07
C ASN A 176 -11.43 -16.57 -13.06
N ASN A 177 -12.39 -17.36 -13.51
CA ASN A 177 -13.55 -17.86 -12.76
C ASN A 177 -14.58 -16.76 -12.43
N ALA A 178 -15.34 -16.96 -11.35
CA ALA A 178 -16.50 -16.16 -11.00
C ALA A 178 -16.17 -14.66 -10.82
N PHE A 179 -17.09 -13.84 -11.29
CA PHE A 179 -17.11 -12.39 -11.13
C PHE A 179 -18.53 -11.94 -10.82
N THR A 180 -18.67 -11.23 -9.71
CA THR A 180 -19.95 -10.74 -9.23
C THR A 180 -19.82 -9.29 -8.79
N THR A 181 -20.77 -8.45 -9.15
CA THR A 181 -20.91 -7.08 -8.63
C THR A 181 -22.26 -6.91 -7.96
N TYR A 182 -22.35 -5.95 -7.06
CA TYR A 182 -23.55 -5.72 -6.26
C TYR A 182 -24.00 -4.27 -6.34
N TYR A 183 -25.29 -4.04 -6.24
CA TYR A 183 -25.87 -2.74 -5.93
C TYR A 183 -25.62 -2.38 -4.45
N ASN A 184 -25.78 -1.09 -4.10
CA ASN A 184 -25.60 -0.62 -2.72
C ASN A 184 -26.57 -1.25 -1.70
N ASN A 185 -27.71 -1.78 -2.18
CA ASN A 185 -28.67 -2.54 -1.37
C ASN A 185 -28.24 -4.00 -1.14
N GLY A 186 -27.14 -4.46 -1.75
CA GLY A 186 -26.60 -5.83 -1.62
C GLY A 186 -27.12 -6.81 -2.66
N ILE A 187 -28.07 -6.41 -3.51
CA ILE A 187 -28.58 -7.25 -4.60
C ILE A 187 -27.51 -7.38 -5.68
N ILE A 188 -27.36 -8.58 -6.24
CA ILE A 188 -26.44 -8.84 -7.36
C ILE A 188 -26.83 -7.94 -8.52
N LYS A 189 -25.84 -7.25 -9.11
CA LYS A 189 -25.99 -6.38 -10.28
C LYS A 189 -25.54 -7.11 -11.55
N ILE A 190 -24.40 -7.79 -11.46
CA ILE A 190 -23.81 -8.55 -12.56
C ILE A 190 -23.23 -9.83 -11.98
N ASP A 191 -23.46 -10.95 -12.63
CA ASP A 191 -22.83 -12.23 -12.32
C ASP A 191 -22.35 -12.90 -13.61
N GLY A 192 -21.19 -13.53 -13.57
CA GLY A 192 -20.64 -14.23 -14.73
C GLY A 192 -19.25 -14.78 -14.48
N PHE A 193 -18.62 -15.26 -15.55
CA PHE A 193 -17.31 -15.90 -15.49
C PHE A 193 -16.30 -15.21 -16.39
N TYR A 194 -15.04 -15.19 -15.94
CA TYR A 194 -13.89 -14.85 -16.76
C TYR A 194 -13.05 -16.10 -17.05
N LYS A 195 -12.42 -16.12 -18.21
CA LYS A 195 -11.35 -17.07 -18.57
C LYS A 195 -10.21 -16.30 -19.21
N ASN A 196 -9.01 -16.39 -18.62
CA ASN A 196 -7.81 -15.71 -19.11
C ASN A 196 -7.99 -14.19 -19.35
N GLY A 197 -8.73 -13.52 -18.47
CA GLY A 197 -8.98 -12.07 -18.54
C GLY A 197 -10.12 -11.67 -19.48
N LYS A 198 -10.77 -12.62 -20.15
CA LYS A 198 -11.91 -12.36 -21.06
C LYS A 198 -13.20 -12.91 -20.50
N ARG A 199 -14.33 -12.23 -20.75
CA ARG A 199 -15.66 -12.74 -20.37
C ARG A 199 -15.89 -14.11 -21.01
N HIS A 200 -16.45 -15.02 -20.24
CA HIS A 200 -16.75 -16.37 -20.69
C HIS A 200 -18.07 -16.86 -20.08
N GLU A 201 -18.71 -17.80 -20.78
CA GLU A 201 -19.97 -18.42 -20.39
C GLU A 201 -21.11 -17.41 -20.21
N LYS A 202 -22.09 -17.76 -19.37
CA LYS A 202 -23.28 -16.97 -19.14
C LYS A 202 -22.97 -15.76 -18.25
N TRP A 203 -23.39 -14.59 -18.69
CA TRP A 203 -23.36 -13.32 -17.97
C TRP A 203 -24.79 -12.84 -17.74
N ILE A 204 -25.16 -12.62 -16.48
CA ILE A 204 -26.49 -12.22 -16.07
C ILE A 204 -26.43 -10.82 -15.47
N PHE A 205 -27.30 -9.95 -15.96
CA PHE A 205 -27.47 -8.58 -15.48
C PHE A 205 -28.82 -8.50 -14.81
N TYR A 206 -28.85 -7.98 -13.58
CA TYR A 206 -30.06 -7.87 -12.78
C TYR A 206 -30.46 -6.40 -12.62
N THR A 207 -31.73 -6.16 -12.36
CA THR A 207 -32.25 -4.84 -11.95
C THR A 207 -31.98 -4.61 -10.46
N PRO A 208 -32.12 -3.36 -9.95
CA PRO A 208 -32.01 -3.09 -8.52
C PRO A 208 -33.03 -3.83 -7.64
N LYS A 209 -34.08 -4.41 -8.25
CA LYS A 209 -35.10 -5.25 -7.58
C LYS A 209 -34.75 -6.75 -7.63
N GLY A 210 -33.61 -7.14 -8.22
CA GLY A 210 -33.16 -8.52 -8.33
C GLY A 210 -33.78 -9.31 -9.49
N GLN A 211 -34.51 -8.67 -10.38
CA GLN A 211 -35.06 -9.32 -11.58
C GLN A 211 -34.00 -9.39 -12.68
N ILE A 212 -34.00 -10.46 -13.48
CA ILE A 212 -33.09 -10.56 -14.63
C ILE A 212 -33.48 -9.48 -15.65
N ASN A 213 -32.52 -8.60 -15.97
CA ASN A 213 -32.65 -7.59 -17.01
C ASN A 213 -32.16 -8.14 -18.36
N LYS A 214 -30.98 -8.76 -18.37
CA LYS A 214 -30.38 -9.33 -19.59
C LYS A 214 -29.51 -10.54 -19.26
N THR A 215 -29.46 -11.49 -20.19
CA THR A 215 -28.45 -12.56 -20.21
C THR A 215 -27.66 -12.48 -21.51
N ILE A 216 -26.34 -12.62 -21.45
CA ILE A 216 -25.45 -12.69 -22.62
C ILE A 216 -24.54 -13.90 -22.45
N ILE A 217 -24.29 -14.66 -23.52
CA ILE A 217 -23.31 -15.74 -23.49
C ILE A 217 -22.03 -15.25 -24.17
N TYR A 218 -20.90 -15.38 -23.49
CA TYR A 218 -19.59 -15.00 -24.02
C TYR A 218 -18.69 -16.22 -24.28
N THR A 219 -18.01 -16.23 -25.42
CA THR A 219 -16.92 -17.18 -25.68
C THR A 219 -15.64 -16.40 -25.86
N MET A 220 -14.74 -16.45 -24.87
CA MET A 220 -13.44 -15.78 -24.88
C MET A 220 -13.52 -14.28 -25.24
N GLY A 221 -14.50 -13.58 -24.66
CA GLY A 221 -14.71 -12.14 -24.81
C GLY A 221 -15.70 -11.75 -25.91
N VAL A 222 -16.09 -12.67 -26.80
CA VAL A 222 -17.05 -12.40 -27.88
C VAL A 222 -18.46 -12.75 -27.41
N ALA A 223 -19.39 -11.80 -27.48
CA ALA A 223 -20.79 -12.04 -27.16
C ALA A 223 -21.48 -12.84 -28.28
N ASN A 224 -22.42 -13.71 -27.93
CA ASN A 224 -23.25 -14.42 -28.91
C ASN A 224 -24.17 -13.49 -29.71
N ASN A 225 -24.42 -12.28 -29.21
CA ASN A 225 -25.20 -11.23 -29.86
C ASN A 225 -24.33 -9.98 -30.14
N GLN A 226 -23.05 -10.18 -30.48
CA GLN A 226 -22.09 -9.09 -30.68
C GLN A 226 -22.57 -8.08 -31.72
N ASP A 227 -23.09 -8.54 -32.86
CA ASP A 227 -23.57 -7.67 -33.93
C ASP A 227 -24.70 -6.72 -33.46
N GLU A 228 -25.60 -7.20 -32.58
CA GLU A 228 -26.64 -6.36 -32.00
C GLU A 228 -26.08 -5.32 -31.02
N ILE A 229 -25.06 -5.71 -30.23
CA ILE A 229 -24.40 -4.79 -29.30
C ILE A 229 -23.68 -3.70 -30.07
N ASP A 230 -22.94 -4.07 -31.12
CA ASP A 230 -22.19 -3.14 -31.95
C ASP A 230 -23.15 -2.19 -32.69
N ALA A 231 -24.28 -2.69 -33.19
CA ALA A 231 -25.32 -1.86 -33.81
C ALA A 231 -25.97 -0.87 -32.82
N ILE A 232 -26.18 -1.25 -31.56
CA ILE A 232 -26.70 -0.34 -30.52
C ILE A 232 -25.66 0.71 -30.18
N GLN A 233 -24.40 0.33 -29.98
CA GLN A 233 -23.31 1.25 -29.67
C GLN A 233 -23.09 2.26 -30.80
N GLN A 234 -23.15 1.81 -32.05
CA GLN A 234 -23.04 2.70 -33.21
C GLN A 234 -24.20 3.70 -33.24
N ARG A 235 -25.45 3.26 -33.02
CA ARG A 235 -26.60 4.17 -32.95
C ARG A 235 -26.51 5.17 -31.79
N GLU A 236 -26.01 4.74 -30.63
CA GLU A 236 -25.78 5.62 -29.48
C GLU A 236 -24.69 6.66 -29.80
N LEU A 237 -23.60 6.24 -30.42
CA LEU A 237 -22.53 7.13 -30.87
C LEU A 237 -23.05 8.13 -31.92
N ASP A 238 -23.78 7.66 -32.93
CA ASP A 238 -24.39 8.51 -33.96
C ASP A 238 -25.39 9.51 -33.33
N ALA A 239 -26.17 9.08 -32.34
CA ALA A 239 -27.09 9.94 -31.61
C ALA A 239 -26.36 10.98 -30.71
N MET A 240 -25.24 10.60 -30.10
CA MET A 240 -24.38 11.53 -29.35
C MET A 240 -23.74 12.56 -30.28
N GLU A 241 -23.25 12.13 -31.45
CA GLU A 241 -22.66 13.02 -32.46
C GLU A 241 -23.70 13.95 -33.09
N ALA A 242 -24.91 13.47 -33.38
CA ALA A 242 -26.01 14.29 -33.88
C ALA A 242 -26.49 15.34 -32.86
N ASN A 243 -26.31 15.09 -31.56
CA ASN A 243 -26.63 16.02 -30.48
C ASN A 243 -25.46 16.92 -30.05
N LYS A 244 -24.27 16.74 -30.63
CA LYS A 244 -23.05 17.52 -30.32
C LYS A 244 -23.20 19.03 -30.54
N ASN A 245 -24.15 19.46 -31.39
CA ASN A 245 -24.47 20.87 -31.63
C ASN A 245 -25.60 21.43 -30.74
N LYS A 246 -26.11 20.67 -29.76
CA LYS A 246 -27.15 21.10 -28.81
C LYS A 246 -26.72 21.08 -27.34
N ASP A 247 -25.60 20.43 -27.02
CA ASP A 247 -24.97 20.50 -25.71
C ASP A 247 -23.98 21.67 -25.64
N ILE A 248 -24.11 22.45 -24.59
CA ILE A 248 -23.30 23.64 -24.32
C ILE A 248 -21.89 23.16 -23.97
N ASP A 249 -20.97 23.23 -24.92
CA ASP A 249 -19.57 22.86 -24.73
C ASP A 249 -18.94 23.72 -23.61
N PRO A 250 -18.47 23.13 -22.49
CA PRO A 250 -17.84 23.86 -21.41
C PRO A 250 -16.57 24.61 -21.84
N GLU A 251 -15.91 24.19 -22.92
CA GLU A 251 -14.70 24.85 -23.43
C GLU A 251 -15.00 26.26 -23.98
N HIS A 252 -16.23 26.51 -24.47
CA HIS A 252 -16.65 27.84 -24.91
C HIS A 252 -16.85 28.86 -23.78
N TYR A 253 -16.82 28.43 -22.50
CA TYR A 253 -17.03 29.29 -21.33
C TYR A 253 -15.80 29.40 -20.42
N ILE A 254 -14.63 28.94 -20.90
CA ILE A 254 -13.37 28.98 -20.14
C ILE A 254 -13.03 30.41 -19.69
N GLU A 255 -13.35 31.42 -20.49
CA GLU A 255 -13.06 32.82 -20.16
C GLU A 255 -14.09 33.48 -19.21
N ASN A 256 -15.29 32.89 -19.03
CA ASN A 256 -16.30 33.41 -18.11
C ASN A 256 -17.16 32.28 -17.46
N PRO A 257 -16.62 31.60 -16.43
CA PRO A 257 -17.26 30.46 -15.78
C PRO A 257 -18.61 30.78 -15.11
N THR A 258 -18.87 32.06 -14.83
CA THR A 258 -20.07 32.54 -14.15
C THR A 258 -21.30 32.47 -15.05
N GLU A 259 -21.14 32.67 -16.37
CA GLU A 259 -22.24 32.60 -17.34
C GLU A 259 -22.75 31.16 -17.54
N TYR A 260 -21.84 30.19 -17.53
CA TYR A 260 -22.14 28.76 -17.58
C TYR A 260 -23.00 28.30 -16.38
N LEU A 261 -22.66 28.74 -15.17
CA LEU A 261 -23.40 28.43 -13.95
C LEU A 261 -24.80 29.06 -13.91
N MET A 262 -25.00 30.23 -14.53
CA MET A 262 -26.32 30.88 -14.59
C MET A 262 -27.26 30.24 -15.62
N LYS A 263 -26.74 29.71 -16.74
CA LYS A 263 -27.56 29.00 -17.75
C LYS A 263 -28.03 27.63 -17.29
N GLN A 264 -27.25 26.90 -16.48
CA GLN A 264 -27.68 25.62 -15.91
C GLN A 264 -28.80 25.75 -14.87
N ARG A 265 -28.97 26.92 -14.24
CA ARG A 265 -30.01 27.16 -13.22
C ARG A 265 -31.39 27.54 -13.78
N ARG A 266 -31.55 27.66 -15.11
CA ARG A 266 -32.81 28.01 -15.78
C ARG A 266 -33.48 26.86 -16.54
N LYS A 267 -32.99 25.62 -16.37
CA LYS A 267 -33.64 24.38 -16.80
C LYS A 267 -33.94 23.53 -15.57
#